data_AF-A0A1Y3MVH4-F1
#
_entry.id   AF-A0A1Y3MVH4-F1
#
_cell.length_a   1.000
_cell.length_b   1.000
_cell.length_c   1.000
_cell.angle_alpha   90.00
_cell.angle_beta   90.00
_cell.angle_gamma   90.00
#
_symmetry.space_group_name_H-M   'P 1'
#
loop_
_entity.id
_entity.type
_entity.pdbx_description
1 polymer ?
#
loop_
_entity_poly.entity_id
_entity_poly.type
_entity_poly.pdbx_seq_one_letter_code
_entity_poly.pdbx_strand_id
1 'polypeptide(L)'
;MYRCLNGNDLSNTKIISTIFKNNHAQNGGAIYYNSHNNEIKIINSKFIENKAEYFGGAIFTLLDIKNIISNIENTSIEYNRAYIGGAIYTKNDNNKNNNSNINNNKNELYNNISFTNNNYEPHNHNFAESHGNNFASSPYKVKLITPFSVANVTSGEAYPLEFILIDELDQTFVDKFNYHLNLNLIIKEDNSDGEFQNDIKLVGNSCHFSDGIK
;
A
#
# COMPACT_ATOMS: atom_id res chain seq x y z
N MET A 1 15.19 -15.47 2.04
CA MET A 1 13.97 -14.70 2.39
C MET A 1 13.60 -15.07 3.81
N TYR A 2 13.74 -14.14 4.76
CA TYR A 2 13.42 -14.41 6.18
C TYR A 2 11.90 -14.29 6.38
N ARG A 3 11.26 -15.36 6.85
CA ARG A 3 9.81 -15.46 7.11
C ARG A 3 9.60 -16.18 8.44
N CYS A 4 8.66 -15.71 9.25
CA CYS A 4 8.36 -16.33 10.55
C CYS A 4 7.45 -17.57 10.41
N LEU A 5 6.34 -17.45 9.67
CA LEU A 5 5.51 -18.58 9.24
C LEU A 5 5.23 -18.47 7.73
N ASN A 6 5.44 -19.54 6.97
CA ASN A 6 5.36 -19.54 5.51
C ASN A 6 4.10 -20.26 4.99
N GLY A 7 3.28 -19.54 4.21
CA GLY A 7 1.95 -19.96 3.77
C GLY A 7 1.86 -21.10 2.76
N ASN A 8 2.96 -21.58 2.19
CA ASN A 8 2.93 -22.78 1.34
C ASN A 8 2.54 -24.04 2.13
N ASP A 9 2.76 -24.05 3.44
CA ASP A 9 2.37 -25.15 4.35
C ASP A 9 1.17 -24.81 5.24
N LEU A 10 0.56 -23.63 5.06
CA LEU A 10 -0.57 -23.16 5.89
C LEU A 10 -1.96 -23.48 5.30
N SER A 11 -2.04 -24.36 4.29
CA SER A 11 -3.31 -24.78 3.71
C SER A 11 -4.18 -25.46 4.76
N ASN A 12 -5.41 -24.98 5.00
CA ASN A 12 -6.31 -25.47 6.05
C ASN A 12 -5.75 -25.37 7.47
N THR A 13 -4.86 -24.41 7.74
CA THR A 13 -4.29 -24.23 9.06
C THR A 13 -5.20 -23.41 9.97
N LYS A 14 -5.37 -23.91 11.20
CA LYS A 14 -6.03 -23.20 12.29
C LYS A 14 -4.98 -22.75 13.30
N ILE A 15 -4.90 -21.44 13.51
CA ILE A 15 -4.08 -20.81 14.54
C ILE A 15 -5.05 -20.42 15.66
N ILE A 16 -4.90 -21.05 16.82
CA ILE A 16 -5.84 -20.90 17.94
C ILE A 16 -5.03 -20.51 19.19
N SER A 17 -5.49 -19.52 19.93
CA SER A 17 -4.93 -19.16 21.25
C SER A 17 -3.42 -18.90 21.23
N THR A 18 -2.93 -18.23 20.17
CA THR A 18 -1.49 -18.01 19.96
C THR A 18 -1.13 -16.53 20.13
N ILE A 19 0.05 -16.25 20.68
CA ILE A 19 0.61 -14.89 20.77
C ILE A 19 1.83 -14.80 19.85
N PHE A 20 1.73 -13.96 18.82
CA PHE A 20 2.84 -13.56 17.96
C PHE A 20 3.37 -12.22 18.43
N LYS A 21 4.54 -12.23 19.06
CA LYS A 21 5.16 -11.02 19.59
C LYS A 21 6.57 -10.79 19.05
N ASN A 22 6.90 -9.54 18.69
CA ASN A 22 8.24 -9.12 18.27
C ASN A 22 8.83 -9.93 17.11
N ASN A 23 7.98 -10.38 16.19
CA ASN A 23 8.43 -11.07 14.98
C ASN A 23 8.85 -10.06 13.90
N HIS A 24 9.81 -10.44 13.08
CA HIS A 24 10.33 -9.59 12.00
C HIS A 24 10.52 -10.39 10.71
N ALA A 25 9.98 -9.87 9.62
CA ALA A 25 10.08 -10.47 8.29
C ALA A 25 10.08 -9.39 7.20
N GLN A 26 10.34 -9.79 5.95
CA GLN A 26 10.19 -8.85 4.82
C GLN A 26 8.72 -8.52 4.55
N ASN A 27 7.86 -9.54 4.61
CA ASN A 27 6.41 -9.45 4.42
C ASN A 27 5.73 -10.32 5.47
N GLY A 28 4.66 -9.82 6.08
CA GLY A 28 3.93 -10.56 7.09
C GLY A 28 4.78 -10.78 8.33
N GLY A 29 4.96 -9.73 9.13
CA GLY A 29 5.94 -9.73 10.24
C GLY A 29 5.80 -10.92 11.17
N ALA A 30 4.59 -11.47 11.33
CA ALA A 30 4.33 -12.78 11.95
C ALA A 30 3.91 -13.85 10.92
N ILE A 31 2.93 -13.56 10.06
CA ILE A 31 2.35 -14.54 9.13
C ILE A 31 2.46 -14.03 7.71
N TYR A 32 3.08 -14.84 6.85
CA TYR A 32 3.09 -14.65 5.41
C TYR A 32 2.20 -15.72 4.74
N TYR A 33 1.07 -15.31 4.17
CA TYR A 33 0.08 -16.20 3.56
C TYR A 33 -0.09 -15.94 2.05
N ASN A 34 0.54 -16.76 1.21
CA ASN A 34 0.61 -16.54 -0.24
C ASN A 34 -0.27 -17.51 -1.06
N SER A 35 -1.39 -17.95 -0.50
CA SER A 35 -2.30 -18.88 -1.17
C SER A 35 -3.64 -18.22 -1.47
N HIS A 36 -4.13 -18.40 -2.70
CA HIS A 36 -5.42 -17.84 -3.14
C HIS A 36 -6.63 -18.73 -2.80
N ASN A 37 -6.42 -20.04 -2.64
CA ASN A 37 -7.50 -21.03 -2.60
C ASN A 37 -7.62 -21.81 -1.30
N ASN A 38 -6.82 -21.46 -0.29
CA ASN A 38 -6.79 -22.17 0.97
C ASN A 38 -7.38 -21.28 2.07
N GLU A 39 -7.96 -21.91 3.09
CA GLU A 39 -8.45 -21.22 4.28
C GLU A 39 -7.34 -21.18 5.33
N ILE A 40 -7.05 -19.99 5.85
CA ILE A 40 -6.37 -19.79 7.13
C ILE A 40 -7.44 -19.37 8.13
N LYS A 41 -7.46 -19.95 9.34
CA LYS A 41 -8.33 -19.47 10.43
C LYS A 41 -7.50 -19.05 11.62
N ILE A 42 -7.78 -17.88 12.18
CA ILE A 42 -7.07 -17.31 13.31
C ILE A 42 -8.09 -16.98 14.39
N ILE A 43 -8.00 -17.65 15.54
CA ILE A 43 -9.02 -17.60 16.58
C ILE A 43 -8.35 -17.32 17.92
N ASN A 44 -8.90 -16.43 18.74
CA ASN A 44 -8.46 -16.17 20.11
C ASN A 44 -6.96 -15.80 20.21
N SER A 45 -6.38 -15.14 19.20
CA SER A 45 -4.94 -14.93 19.10
C SER A 45 -4.55 -13.45 19.27
N LYS A 46 -3.25 -13.18 19.40
CA LYS A 46 -2.72 -11.82 19.53
C LYS A 46 -1.49 -11.60 18.65
N PHE A 47 -1.42 -10.46 17.99
CA PHE A 47 -0.29 -10.02 17.18
C PHE A 47 0.23 -8.70 17.72
N ILE A 48 1.38 -8.71 18.38
CA ILE A 48 1.89 -7.59 19.17
C ILE A 48 3.28 -7.22 18.69
N GLU A 49 3.52 -5.95 18.34
CA GLU A 49 4.87 -5.44 18.05
C GLU A 49 5.60 -6.20 16.92
N ASN A 50 4.87 -6.79 15.96
CA ASN A 50 5.49 -7.43 14.80
C ASN A 50 5.85 -6.38 13.73
N LYS A 51 6.89 -6.64 12.95
CA LYS A 51 7.41 -5.72 11.95
C LYS A 51 7.63 -6.42 10.61
N ALA A 52 7.07 -5.87 9.54
CA ALA A 52 7.44 -6.18 8.17
C ALA A 52 8.27 -5.05 7.56
N GLU A 53 9.18 -5.37 6.63
CA GLU A 53 9.86 -4.35 5.83
C GLU A 53 8.89 -3.68 4.83
N TYR A 54 8.10 -4.47 4.10
CA TYR A 54 7.28 -3.95 3.00
C TYR A 54 5.78 -4.04 3.30
N PHE A 55 5.26 -5.24 3.52
CA PHE A 55 3.80 -5.44 3.54
C PHE A 55 3.33 -6.20 4.76
N GLY A 56 2.28 -5.71 5.43
CA GLY A 56 1.55 -6.45 6.45
C GLY A 56 2.37 -6.64 7.72
N GLY A 57 2.38 -5.64 8.61
CA GLY A 57 3.27 -5.64 9.76
C GLY A 57 3.07 -6.83 10.70
N ALA A 58 1.83 -7.33 10.81
CA ALA A 58 1.54 -8.63 11.41
C ALA A 58 1.32 -9.70 10.34
N ILE A 59 0.38 -9.47 9.43
CA ILE A 59 -0.11 -10.47 8.49
C ILE A 59 -0.04 -9.92 7.07
N PHE A 60 0.62 -10.67 6.20
CA PHE A 60 0.53 -10.50 4.76
C PHE A 60 -0.33 -11.61 4.19
N THR A 61 -1.32 -11.27 3.36
CA THR A 61 -2.14 -12.25 2.66
C THR A 61 -2.47 -11.83 1.23
N LEU A 62 -2.63 -12.82 0.34
CA LEU A 62 -3.22 -12.62 -0.99
C LEU A 62 -4.73 -12.91 -1.05
N LEU A 63 -5.35 -13.23 0.10
CA LEU A 63 -6.81 -13.34 0.21
C LEU A 63 -7.45 -11.96 0.14
N ASP A 64 -8.66 -11.88 -0.41
CA ASP A 64 -9.45 -10.65 -0.37
C ASP A 64 -9.82 -10.23 1.07
N ILE A 65 -10.11 -8.93 1.24
CA ILE A 65 -10.37 -8.33 2.55
C ILE A 65 -11.53 -9.00 3.29
N LYS A 66 -12.59 -9.43 2.58
CA LYS A 66 -13.74 -10.08 3.19
C LYS A 66 -13.38 -11.46 3.71
N ASN A 67 -12.63 -12.24 2.92
CA ASN A 67 -12.19 -13.58 3.28
C ASN A 67 -11.22 -13.57 4.45
N ILE A 68 -10.27 -12.64 4.51
CA ILE A 68 -9.36 -12.59 5.66
C ILE A 68 -10.11 -12.18 6.93
N ILE A 69 -11.00 -11.19 6.87
CA ILE A 69 -11.75 -10.75 8.05
C ILE A 69 -12.71 -11.84 8.55
N SER A 70 -13.41 -12.55 7.65
CA SER A 70 -14.31 -13.64 8.05
C SER A 70 -13.59 -14.81 8.72
N ASN A 71 -12.27 -14.88 8.59
CA ASN A 71 -11.43 -15.95 9.09
C ASN A 71 -10.63 -15.59 10.34
N ILE A 72 -10.73 -14.35 10.82
CA ILE A 72 -10.10 -13.90 12.05
C ILE A 72 -11.20 -13.64 13.09
N GLU A 73 -11.13 -14.33 14.21
CA GLU A 73 -12.12 -14.27 15.29
C GLU A 73 -11.47 -14.01 16.64
N ASN A 74 -12.07 -13.12 17.43
CA ASN A 74 -11.65 -12.76 18.79
C ASN A 74 -10.13 -12.57 18.92
N THR A 75 -9.55 -11.83 17.97
CA THR A 75 -8.10 -11.68 17.84
C THR A 75 -7.72 -10.21 17.94
N SER A 76 -6.63 -9.91 18.64
CA SER A 76 -6.10 -8.54 18.73
C SER A 76 -4.83 -8.36 17.91
N ILE A 77 -4.73 -7.22 17.22
CA ILE A 77 -3.58 -6.86 16.38
C ILE A 77 -3.14 -5.45 16.74
N GLU A 78 -1.99 -5.35 17.41
CA GLU A 78 -1.58 -4.18 18.18
C GLU A 78 -0.10 -3.84 17.93
N TYR A 79 0.18 -2.54 17.74
CA TYR A 79 1.55 -1.99 17.63
C TYR A 79 2.43 -2.59 16.52
N ASN A 80 1.83 -3.14 15.47
CA ASN A 80 2.56 -3.73 14.35
C ASN A 80 2.99 -2.64 13.34
N ARG A 81 4.08 -2.88 12.61
CA ARG A 81 4.66 -1.88 11.67
C ARG A 81 5.00 -2.46 10.30
N ALA A 82 4.74 -1.71 9.24
CA ALA A 82 5.17 -2.01 7.88
C ALA A 82 5.28 -0.75 7.02
N TYR A 83 5.81 -0.88 5.81
CA TYR A 83 5.72 0.21 4.82
C TYR A 83 4.25 0.41 4.37
N ILE A 84 3.54 -0.67 4.00
CA ILE A 84 2.10 -0.65 3.67
C ILE A 84 1.36 -1.71 4.50
N GLY A 85 0.22 -1.35 5.09
CA GLY A 85 -0.59 -2.28 5.90
C GLY A 85 0.05 -2.55 7.25
N GLY A 86 -0.01 -1.60 8.18
CA GLY A 86 0.70 -1.67 9.46
C GLY A 86 0.35 -2.91 10.28
N ALA A 87 -0.91 -3.37 10.23
CA ALA A 87 -1.32 -4.66 10.75
C ALA A 87 -1.47 -5.71 9.65
N ILE A 88 -2.44 -5.53 8.75
CA ILE A 88 -2.77 -6.51 7.72
C ILE A 88 -2.59 -5.89 6.33
N TYR A 89 -1.90 -6.61 5.46
CA TYR A 89 -1.90 -6.35 4.03
C TYR A 89 -2.68 -7.45 3.30
N THR A 90 -3.57 -7.05 2.39
CA THR A 90 -4.38 -7.93 1.54
C THR A 90 -4.22 -7.54 0.07
N LYS A 91 -4.32 -8.50 -0.84
CA LYS A 91 -4.51 -8.19 -2.26
C LYS A 91 -6.01 -8.20 -2.57
N ASN A 92 -6.54 -7.13 -3.16
CA ASN A 92 -7.88 -7.18 -3.74
C ASN A 92 -7.74 -7.71 -5.17
N ASP A 93 -8.19 -8.93 -5.45
CA ASP A 93 -8.29 -9.37 -6.84
C ASP A 93 -9.52 -8.70 -7.47
N ASN A 94 -9.28 -7.61 -8.21
CA ASN A 94 -10.28 -6.85 -8.96
C ASN A 94 -11.02 -7.66 -10.05
N ASN A 95 -10.77 -8.97 -10.17
CA ASN A 95 -11.49 -9.88 -11.07
C ASN A 95 -12.91 -10.23 -10.59
N LYS A 96 -13.32 -9.81 -9.39
CA LYS A 96 -14.73 -9.82 -8.98
C LYS A 96 -15.29 -8.41 -9.14
N ASN A 97 -16.14 -8.24 -10.16
CA ASN A 97 -17.00 -7.10 -10.46
C ASN A 97 -17.88 -6.69 -9.25
N ASN A 98 -17.28 -6.22 -8.17
CA ASN A 98 -17.99 -5.75 -7.01
C ASN A 98 -17.56 -4.32 -6.78
N ASN A 99 -18.43 -3.39 -7.17
CA ASN A 99 -18.59 -2.06 -6.59
C ASN A 99 -18.85 -2.15 -5.08
N SER A 100 -17.98 -2.81 -4.31
CA SER A 100 -17.98 -2.64 -2.87
C SER A 100 -17.20 -1.38 -2.61
N ASN A 101 -17.92 -0.26 -2.66
CA ASN A 101 -17.66 0.85 -1.77
C ASN A 101 -17.48 0.24 -0.37
N ILE A 102 -16.24 -0.03 0.04
CA ILE A 102 -15.91 -0.31 1.42
C ILE A 102 -15.99 1.05 2.08
N ASN A 103 -17.24 1.48 2.27
CA ASN A 103 -17.56 2.72 2.95
C ASN A 103 -16.85 2.67 4.29
N ASN A 104 -16.14 3.75 4.58
CA ASN A 104 -15.32 4.02 5.76
C ASN A 104 -16.07 3.96 7.11
N ASN A 105 -17.16 3.19 7.24
CA ASN A 105 -17.70 2.74 8.52
C ASN A 105 -16.76 1.67 9.09
N LYS A 106 -15.55 2.12 9.44
CA LYS A 106 -14.42 1.37 10.00
C LYS A 106 -14.74 0.56 11.26
N ASN A 107 -15.96 0.62 11.80
CA ASN A 107 -16.33 -0.05 13.04
C ASN A 107 -17.13 -1.34 12.87
N GLU A 108 -17.90 -1.54 11.78
CA GLU A 108 -18.72 -2.76 11.64
C GLU A 108 -18.00 -3.90 10.91
N LEU A 109 -17.06 -3.58 10.01
CA LEU A 109 -16.37 -4.59 9.21
C LEU A 109 -15.41 -5.44 10.06
N TYR A 110 -14.98 -4.96 11.23
CA TYR A 110 -13.94 -5.58 12.06
C TYR A 110 -14.44 -6.02 13.44
N ASN A 111 -15.74 -6.27 13.63
CA ASN A 111 -16.27 -6.67 14.95
C ASN A 111 -15.56 -7.87 15.59
N ASN A 112 -14.90 -8.70 14.76
CA ASN A 112 -14.17 -9.89 15.17
C ASN A 112 -12.67 -9.65 15.44
N ILE A 113 -12.15 -8.48 15.10
CA ILE A 113 -10.72 -8.12 15.21
C ILE A 113 -10.60 -6.83 16.02
N SER A 114 -9.89 -6.87 17.15
CA SER A 114 -9.58 -5.66 17.90
C SER A 114 -8.24 -5.08 17.43
N PHE A 115 -8.26 -3.77 17.13
CA PHE A 115 -7.05 -2.98 16.93
C PHE A 115 -6.89 -1.99 18.09
N THR A 116 -5.66 -1.71 18.49
CA THR A 116 -5.39 -0.63 19.46
C THR A 116 -5.84 0.72 18.88
N ASN A 117 -6.51 1.50 19.73
CA ASN A 117 -7.21 2.73 19.38
C ASN A 117 -6.32 3.73 18.62
N ASN A 118 -6.83 4.28 17.51
CA ASN A 118 -6.11 5.14 16.54
C ASN A 118 -5.83 6.56 17.07
N ASN A 119 -5.58 6.75 18.36
CA ASN A 119 -5.07 8.02 18.84
C ASN A 119 -3.72 8.21 18.15
N TYR A 120 -3.60 9.27 17.34
CA TYR A 120 -2.52 9.61 16.38
C TYR A 120 -1.09 9.72 16.97
N GLU A 121 -0.83 9.09 18.11
CA GLU A 121 0.48 8.97 18.73
C GLU A 121 1.29 7.85 18.03
N PRO A 122 2.49 8.16 17.50
CA PRO A 122 3.28 7.29 16.60
C PRO A 122 3.74 5.94 17.18
N HIS A 123 3.42 5.67 18.45
CA HIS A 123 3.80 4.44 19.15
C HIS A 123 2.62 3.69 19.76
N ASN A 124 1.38 4.19 19.64
CA ASN A 124 0.23 3.62 20.34
C ASN A 124 -0.77 2.87 19.43
N HIS A 125 -0.43 2.65 18.16
CA HIS A 125 -1.27 1.95 17.19
C HIS A 125 -0.43 1.21 16.16
N ASN A 126 -1.08 0.37 15.34
CA ASN A 126 -0.42 -0.20 14.16
C ASN A 126 -0.05 0.91 13.17
N PHE A 127 1.13 0.87 12.57
CA PHE A 127 1.65 1.99 11.78
C PHE A 127 2.10 1.53 10.39
N ALA A 128 1.61 2.21 9.36
CA ALA A 128 2.10 2.11 7.99
C ALA A 128 2.80 3.41 7.59
N GLU A 129 3.96 3.32 6.95
CA GLU A 129 4.66 4.50 6.41
C GLU A 129 3.90 5.11 5.22
N SER A 130 3.18 4.29 4.46
CA SER A 130 2.35 4.67 3.32
C SER A 130 0.85 4.52 3.64
N HIS A 131 0.16 3.52 3.09
CA HIS A 131 -1.28 3.35 3.26
C HIS A 131 -1.61 2.37 4.38
N GLY A 132 -2.66 2.70 5.13
CA GLY A 132 -3.42 1.75 5.91
C GLY A 132 -2.74 1.23 7.18
N ASN A 133 -2.92 1.93 8.29
CA ASN A 133 -2.41 1.52 9.59
C ASN A 133 -2.91 0.14 10.03
N ASN A 134 -4.21 -0.13 9.88
CA ASN A 134 -4.78 -1.44 10.27
C ASN A 134 -4.92 -2.39 9.07
N PHE A 135 -5.41 -1.88 7.94
CA PHE A 135 -5.54 -2.63 6.70
C PHE A 135 -5.06 -1.78 5.54
N ALA A 136 -4.36 -2.41 4.61
CA ALA A 136 -4.03 -1.80 3.32
C ALA A 136 -4.11 -2.85 2.21
N SER A 137 -4.26 -2.36 0.99
CA SER A 137 -4.16 -3.17 -0.21
C SER A 137 -3.13 -2.61 -1.19
N SER A 138 -3.05 -3.22 -2.38
CA SER A 138 -2.15 -2.75 -3.42
C SER A 138 -2.60 -1.37 -3.91
N PRO A 139 -1.68 -0.42 -4.18
CA PRO A 139 -2.04 0.80 -4.89
C PRO A 139 -2.60 0.47 -6.28
N TYR A 140 -3.76 1.01 -6.64
CA TYR A 140 -4.38 0.80 -7.96
C TYR A 140 -4.46 2.06 -8.81
N LYS A 141 -4.37 3.24 -8.20
CA LYS A 141 -4.51 4.51 -8.89
C LYS A 141 -3.51 5.56 -8.37
N VAL A 142 -2.95 6.31 -9.29
CA VAL A 142 -2.07 7.45 -9.03
C VAL A 142 -2.73 8.70 -9.60
N LYS A 143 -2.77 9.78 -8.83
CA LYS A 143 -3.31 11.07 -9.25
C LYS A 143 -2.26 12.15 -9.05
N LEU A 144 -1.89 12.84 -10.13
CA LEU A 144 -1.06 14.04 -10.02
C LEU A 144 -1.84 15.14 -9.30
N ILE A 145 -1.20 15.77 -8.31
CA ILE A 145 -1.76 16.93 -7.59
C ILE A 145 -0.95 18.21 -7.77
N THR A 146 0.30 18.13 -8.23
CA THR A 146 1.04 19.35 -8.61
C THR A 146 0.27 20.10 -9.70
N PRO A 147 -0.10 21.37 -9.47
CA PRO A 147 -0.76 22.18 -10.49
C PRO A 147 0.22 22.43 -11.63
N PHE A 148 -0.20 22.14 -12.86
CA PHE A 148 0.49 22.60 -14.05
C PHE A 148 0.04 24.04 -14.34
N SER A 149 0.82 25.02 -13.87
CA SER A 149 0.84 26.34 -14.49
C SER A 149 1.88 26.31 -15.61
N VAL A 150 1.60 26.94 -16.75
CA VAL A 150 2.57 27.12 -17.85
C VAL A 150 3.86 27.69 -17.25
N ALA A 151 4.86 26.83 -17.04
CA ALA A 151 6.11 27.18 -16.40
C ALA A 151 7.20 27.02 -17.45
N ASN A 152 8.08 28.00 -17.53
CA ASN A 152 9.34 27.85 -18.23
C ASN A 152 10.12 26.75 -17.51
N VAL A 153 10.15 25.54 -18.07
CA VAL A 153 10.96 24.44 -17.55
C VAL A 153 12.34 24.55 -18.18
N THR A 154 13.36 24.77 -17.36
CA THR A 154 14.75 24.78 -17.84
C THR A 154 15.28 23.35 -17.86
N SER A 155 15.99 22.99 -18.93
CA SER A 155 16.68 21.69 -18.99
C SER A 155 17.69 21.56 -17.84
N GLY A 156 17.63 20.45 -17.10
CA GLY A 156 18.51 20.18 -15.95
C GLY A 156 17.96 20.61 -14.59
N GLU A 157 16.86 21.37 -14.53
CA GLU A 157 16.20 21.71 -13.27
C GLU A 157 15.24 20.59 -12.81
N ALA A 158 15.24 20.29 -11.51
CA ALA A 158 14.29 19.35 -10.94
C ALA A 158 12.91 19.99 -10.85
N TYR A 159 11.90 19.37 -11.46
CA TYR A 159 10.51 19.78 -11.34
C TYR A 159 9.77 18.86 -10.35
N PRO A 160 9.41 19.33 -9.13
CA PRO A 160 8.80 18.48 -8.13
C PRO A 160 7.36 18.13 -8.51
N LEU A 161 7.09 16.85 -8.69
CA LEU A 161 5.76 16.31 -8.91
C LEU A 161 5.30 15.60 -7.64
N GLU A 162 4.12 15.98 -7.16
CA GLU A 162 3.43 15.37 -6.04
C GLU A 162 2.27 14.53 -6.57
N PHE A 163 2.15 13.33 -6.02
CA PHE A 163 1.12 12.39 -6.40
C PHE A 163 0.32 11.94 -5.18
N ILE A 164 -0.97 11.73 -5.37
CA ILE A 164 -1.78 10.94 -4.46
C ILE A 164 -1.81 9.51 -5.01
N LEU A 165 -1.34 8.59 -4.18
CA LEU A 165 -1.51 7.16 -4.38
C LEU A 165 -2.82 6.72 -3.72
N ILE A 166 -3.60 5.88 -4.39
CA ILE A 166 -4.87 5.34 -3.90
C ILE A 166 -4.82 3.82 -3.94
N ASP A 167 -5.09 3.17 -2.82
CA ASP A 167 -5.18 1.70 -2.72
C ASP A 167 -6.58 1.18 -3.02
N GLU A 168 -6.73 -0.12 -3.26
CA GLU A 168 -8.02 -0.76 -3.62
C GLU A 168 -9.10 -0.68 -2.53
N LEU A 169 -8.78 -0.07 -1.38
CA LEU A 169 -9.70 0.25 -0.28
C LEU A 169 -10.03 1.76 -0.24
N ASP A 170 -9.67 2.51 -1.28
CA ASP A 170 -9.80 3.96 -1.42
C ASP A 170 -9.06 4.77 -0.34
N GLN A 171 -8.03 4.19 0.28
CA GLN A 171 -7.13 4.91 1.18
C GLN A 171 -6.14 5.72 0.35
N THR A 172 -5.82 6.93 0.82
CA THR A 172 -4.95 7.86 0.09
C THR A 172 -3.67 8.11 0.86
N PHE A 173 -2.57 8.29 0.13
CA PHE A 173 -1.28 8.70 0.64
C PHE A 173 -0.66 9.69 -0.33
N VAL A 174 -0.08 10.77 0.20
CA VAL A 174 0.64 11.75 -0.61
C VAL A 174 2.08 11.30 -0.71
N ASP A 175 2.49 10.88 -1.91
CA ASP A 175 3.87 10.57 -2.21
C ASP A 175 4.65 11.87 -2.41
N LYS A 176 5.45 12.23 -1.42
CA LYS A 176 6.29 13.44 -1.41
C LYS A 176 7.74 13.17 -1.81
N PHE A 177 8.15 11.91 -1.95
CA PHE A 177 9.58 11.54 -1.94
C PHE A 177 10.02 10.58 -3.04
N ASN A 178 9.13 9.99 -3.83
CA ASN A 178 9.58 9.05 -4.86
C ASN A 178 9.86 9.73 -6.19
N TYR A 179 11.13 9.71 -6.57
CA TYR A 179 11.57 9.89 -7.95
C TYR A 179 11.00 8.74 -8.80
N HIS A 180 9.87 8.98 -9.46
CA HIS A 180 9.28 7.97 -10.32
C HIS A 180 10.12 7.80 -11.59
N LEU A 181 10.80 6.65 -11.70
CA LEU A 181 11.70 6.32 -12.82
C LEU A 181 10.98 6.07 -14.16
N ASN A 182 9.64 6.01 -14.18
CA ASN A 182 8.84 5.66 -15.37
C ASN A 182 7.71 6.67 -15.64
N LEU A 183 7.96 7.96 -15.45
CA LEU A 183 7.00 9.00 -15.89
C LEU A 183 7.22 9.32 -17.37
N ASN A 184 6.24 8.99 -18.20
CA ASN A 184 6.20 9.49 -19.58
C ASN A 184 5.62 10.90 -19.57
N LEU A 185 6.48 11.91 -19.67
CA LEU A 185 6.05 13.30 -19.88
C LEU A 185 5.71 13.48 -21.37
N ILE A 186 4.44 13.77 -21.66
CA ILE A 186 4.00 14.14 -23.01
C ILE A 186 3.73 15.63 -23.00
N ILE A 187 4.55 16.39 -23.72
CA ILE A 187 4.34 17.82 -23.95
C ILE A 187 3.49 17.97 -25.20
N LYS A 188 2.38 18.72 -25.11
CA LYS A 188 1.53 19.08 -26.24
C LYS A 188 1.38 20.60 -26.29
N GLU A 189 1.30 21.15 -27.49
CA GLU A 189 0.92 22.54 -27.69
C GLU A 189 -0.55 22.71 -27.34
N ASP A 190 -0.89 23.77 -26.58
CA ASP A 190 -2.27 24.11 -26.26
C ASP A 190 -2.85 24.91 -27.43
N ASN A 191 -3.16 24.22 -28.53
CA ASN A 191 -3.73 24.84 -29.72
C ASN A 191 -5.24 24.96 -29.55
N SER A 192 -5.70 26.13 -29.09
CA SER A 192 -7.13 26.50 -29.07
C SER A 192 -7.78 26.47 -30.46
N ASP A 193 -6.98 26.39 -31.54
CA ASP A 193 -7.43 26.63 -32.91
C ASP A 193 -7.35 25.38 -33.83
N GLY A 194 -7.12 24.17 -33.29
CA GLY A 194 -7.42 22.92 -33.98
C GLY A 194 -6.47 22.45 -35.09
N GLU A 195 -5.37 23.15 -35.37
CA GLU A 195 -4.29 22.64 -36.24
C GLU A 195 -3.14 22.05 -35.42
N PHE A 196 -2.86 20.77 -35.61
CA PHE A 196 -1.66 20.12 -35.08
C PHE A 196 -0.46 20.53 -35.93
N GLN A 197 0.45 21.36 -35.39
CA GLN A 197 1.76 21.57 -36.01
C GLN A 197 2.67 20.38 -35.72
N ASN A 198 3.17 19.73 -36.77
CA ASN A 198 4.07 18.57 -36.67
C ASN A 198 5.54 18.95 -36.40
N ASP A 199 5.88 20.25 -36.42
CA ASP A 199 7.26 20.75 -36.33
C ASP A 199 7.44 21.65 -35.08
N ILE A 200 7.37 21.04 -33.90
CA ILE A 200 7.60 21.76 -32.63
C ILE A 200 9.09 22.10 -32.50
N LYS A 201 9.42 23.39 -32.57
CA LYS A 201 10.80 23.87 -32.47
C LYS A 201 11.21 24.06 -31.00
N LEU A 202 11.93 23.08 -30.45
CA LEU A 202 12.57 23.17 -29.14
C LEU A 202 13.94 23.88 -29.28
N VAL A 203 14.10 25.05 -28.66
CA VAL A 203 15.35 25.87 -28.71
C VAL A 203 15.92 26.07 -27.31
N GLY A 204 17.26 26.10 -27.20
CA GLY A 204 17.96 26.44 -25.95
C GLY A 204 18.22 25.29 -24.97
N ASN A 205 17.96 24.03 -25.36
CA ASN A 205 18.24 22.88 -24.51
C ASN A 205 19.75 22.59 -24.43
N SER A 206 20.27 22.45 -23.21
CA SER A 206 21.61 21.94 -22.94
C SER A 206 21.48 20.61 -22.19
N CYS A 207 21.62 19.50 -22.92
CA CYS A 207 21.47 18.16 -22.33
C CYS A 207 22.80 17.68 -21.75
N HIS A 208 22.80 17.26 -20.48
CA HIS A 208 23.93 16.56 -19.87
C HIS A 208 23.49 15.13 -19.52
N PHE A 209 24.08 14.13 -20.18
CA PHE A 209 23.91 12.74 -19.81
C PHE A 209 24.91 12.42 -18.69
N SER A 210 24.44 12.34 -17.45
CA SER A 210 25.21 11.72 -16.38
C SER A 210 24.92 10.22 -16.40
N ASP A 211 25.94 9.38 -16.57
CA ASP A 211 25.87 7.98 -16.15
C ASP A 211 25.46 7.99 -14.67
N GLY A 212 24.23 7.54 -14.39
CA GLY A 212 23.61 7.68 -13.08
C GLY A 212 24.56 7.34 -11.93
N ILE A 213 24.43 8.07 -10.81
CA ILE A 213 25.22 7.83 -9.60
C ILE A 213 25.10 6.34 -9.24
N LYS A 214 26.25 5.64 -9.26
CA LYS A 214 26.40 4.24 -8.85
C LYS A 214 26.13 4.04 -7.37
#